data_AF-A0A2V5TVX3-F1
#
_entry.id   AF-A0A2V5TVX3-F1
#
_cell.length_a   1.000
_cell.length_b   1.000
_cell.length_c   1.000
_cell.angle_alpha   90.00
_cell.angle_beta   90.00
_cell.angle_gamma   90.00
#
_symmetry.space_group_name_H-M   'P 1'
#
loop_
_entity.id
_entity.type
_entity.pdbx_description
1 polymer ?
#
loop_
_entity_poly.entity_id
_entity_poly.type
_entity_poly.pdbx_seq_one_letter_code
_entity_poly.pdbx_strand_id
1 'polypeptide(L)'
;LFNELRALASSTLNTRKIVFISPPDAKDQTNSRSGIKTSDGQWYDPWGSGYYIWIDGNYDNTIANPYTANAGASPLQIGVIAWSLGADQNGATAAASGDKKTGVYDDDVISWQ
;
A
#
# COMPACT_ATOMS: atom_id res chain seq x y z
N LEU A 1 -6.35 -8.28 0.91
CA LEU A 1 -4.96 -8.61 1.29
C LEU A 1 -4.79 -8.69 2.81
N PHE A 2 -4.86 -7.62 3.59
CA PHE A 2 -4.42 -7.67 5.00
C PHE A 2 -5.22 -8.61 5.92
N ASN A 3 -6.52 -8.86 5.67
CA ASN A 3 -7.25 -9.90 6.40
C ASN A 3 -6.65 -11.30 6.21
N GLU A 4 -6.03 -11.56 5.06
CA GLU A 4 -5.28 -12.79 4.80
C GLU A 4 -4.04 -12.89 5.67
N LEU A 5 -3.26 -11.81 5.69
CA LEU A 5 -1.98 -11.73 6.38
C LEU A 5 -2.15 -11.76 7.91
N ARG A 6 -3.31 -11.30 8.41
CA ARG A 6 -3.71 -11.36 9.82
C ARG A 6 -4.45 -12.65 10.19
N ALA A 7 -4.57 -13.60 9.27
CA ALA A 7 -5.29 -14.87 9.45
C ALA A 7 -6.80 -14.74 9.79
N LEU A 8 -7.43 -13.62 9.42
CA LEU A 8 -8.85 -13.37 9.68
C LEU A 8 -9.76 -13.83 8.53
N ALA A 9 -9.24 -13.86 7.29
CA ALA A 9 -9.98 -14.34 6.12
C ALA A 9 -9.84 -15.86 5.94
N SER A 10 -10.89 -16.56 5.54
CA SER A 10 -10.79 -17.92 5.01
C SER A 10 -10.20 -17.86 3.61
N SER A 11 -9.10 -18.58 3.37
CA SER A 11 -8.36 -18.43 2.12
C SER A 11 -7.60 -19.67 1.69
N THR A 12 -7.37 -19.70 0.39
CA THR A 12 -6.60 -20.70 -0.34
C THR A 12 -5.09 -20.49 -0.26
N LEU A 13 -4.60 -19.29 0.07
CA LEU A 13 -3.15 -18.98 0.14
C LEU A 13 -2.58 -19.23 1.55
N ASN A 14 -3.20 -18.68 2.60
CA ASN A 14 -2.84 -18.88 4.01
C ASN A 14 -3.77 -19.91 4.69
N THR A 15 -3.85 -21.12 4.13
CA THR A 15 -4.73 -22.19 4.63
C THR A 15 -4.47 -22.59 6.09
N ARG A 16 -3.24 -22.38 6.56
CA ARG A 16 -2.82 -22.66 7.94
C ARG A 16 -3.11 -21.54 8.93
N LYS A 17 -3.70 -20.42 8.49
CA LYS A 17 -4.03 -19.28 9.36
C LYS A 17 -2.81 -18.76 10.13
N ILE A 18 -1.65 -18.72 9.47
CA ILE A 18 -0.42 -18.17 10.05
C ILE A 18 -0.58 -16.64 10.12
N VAL A 19 -0.32 -16.06 11.27
CA VAL A 19 -0.31 -14.60 11.43
C VAL A 19 1.03 -14.08 10.93
N PHE A 20 1.05 -13.42 9.78
CA PHE A 20 2.26 -12.81 9.21
C PHE A 20 2.49 -11.39 9.73
N ILE A 21 1.41 -10.66 10.00
CA ILE A 21 1.45 -9.30 10.56
C ILE A 21 0.39 -9.18 11.66
N SER A 22 0.66 -8.34 12.66
CA SER A 22 -0.28 -8.04 13.74
C SER A 22 -0.32 -6.53 14.04
N PRO A 23 -0.71 -5.68 13.07
CA PRO A 23 -0.87 -4.25 13.30
C PRO A 23 -2.03 -3.99 14.26
N PRO A 24 -2.00 -2.89 15.04
CA PRO A 24 -3.12 -2.48 15.87
C PRO A 24 -4.31 -2.05 15.02
N ASP A 25 -5.51 -2.14 15.60
CA ASP A 25 -6.70 -1.56 15.01
C ASP A 25 -6.63 -0.02 15.06
N ALA A 26 -7.25 0.63 14.08
CA ALA A 26 -7.41 2.08 14.07
C ALA A 26 -8.25 2.52 15.28
N LYS A 27 -7.83 3.60 15.94
CA LYS A 27 -8.51 4.11 17.14
C LYS A 27 -9.94 4.59 16.85
N ASP A 28 -10.15 5.17 15.67
CA ASP A 28 -11.47 5.52 15.13
C ASP A 28 -11.78 4.59 13.94
N GLN A 29 -12.92 3.90 14.00
CA GLN A 29 -13.35 2.95 12.96
C GLN A 29 -14.23 3.62 11.88
N THR A 30 -14.63 4.88 12.10
CA THR A 30 -15.39 5.70 11.14
C THR A 30 -14.43 6.53 10.28
N ASN A 31 -13.45 7.18 10.90
CA ASN A 31 -12.39 7.95 10.24
C ASN A 31 -11.02 7.29 10.48
N SER A 32 -10.85 6.08 9.93
CA SER A 32 -9.70 5.25 10.26
C SER A 32 -8.37 5.83 9.80
N ARG A 33 -7.42 5.85 10.73
CA ARG A 33 -6.04 6.33 10.56
C ARG A 33 -5.10 5.49 11.41
N SER A 34 -3.87 5.32 10.94
CA SER A 34 -2.76 4.66 11.67
C SER A 34 -3.12 3.30 12.26
N GLY A 35 -3.78 2.45 11.49
CA GLY A 35 -4.21 1.13 11.96
C GLY A 35 -5.18 0.45 11.02
N ILE A 36 -5.65 -0.74 11.41
CA ILE A 36 -6.63 -1.47 10.63
C ILE A 36 -8.06 -1.01 10.94
N LYS A 37 -8.83 -0.74 9.89
CA LYS A 37 -10.28 -0.69 9.99
C LYS A 37 -10.84 -2.10 9.92
N THR A 38 -11.56 -2.49 10.96
CA THR A 38 -11.98 -3.89 11.17
C THR A 38 -13.04 -4.35 10.16
N SER A 39 -13.86 -3.43 9.63
CA SER A 39 -14.96 -3.73 8.70
C SER A 39 -14.50 -4.08 7.28
N ASP A 40 -13.47 -3.43 6.74
CA ASP A 40 -12.88 -3.74 5.43
C ASP A 40 -11.54 -4.48 5.54
N GLY A 41 -10.93 -4.47 6.72
CA GLY A 41 -9.64 -5.06 6.97
C GLY A 41 -8.48 -4.32 6.30
N GLN A 42 -8.68 -3.08 5.86
CA GLN A 42 -7.66 -2.29 5.19
C GLN A 42 -6.74 -1.61 6.22
N TRP A 43 -5.46 -1.51 5.90
CA TRP A 43 -4.50 -0.78 6.74
C TRP A 43 -4.45 0.67 6.28
N TYR A 44 -4.85 1.58 7.18
CA TYR A 44 -4.87 3.01 6.96
C TYR A 44 -3.57 3.68 7.41
N ASP A 45 -3.12 4.62 6.59
CA ASP A 45 -2.00 5.51 6.86
C ASP A 45 -2.38 6.60 7.90
N PRO A 46 -1.44 7.48 8.29
CA PRO A 46 -1.72 8.54 9.26
C PRO A 46 -2.75 9.58 8.83
N TRP A 47 -3.02 9.71 7.54
CA TRP A 47 -3.86 10.77 6.97
C TRP A 47 -5.30 10.30 6.66
N GLY A 48 -5.50 8.99 6.51
CA GLY A 48 -6.81 8.37 6.33
C GLY A 48 -6.98 7.67 4.99
N SER A 49 -5.92 7.54 4.22
CA SER A 49 -5.91 6.71 3.01
C SER A 49 -5.45 5.29 3.34
N GLY A 50 -5.99 4.30 2.64
CA GLY A 50 -5.46 2.95 2.71
C GLY A 50 -4.09 2.87 2.06
N TYR A 51 -3.15 2.14 2.66
CA TYR A 51 -1.88 1.84 2.01
C TYR A 51 -2.12 1.07 0.71
N TYR A 52 -1.44 1.51 -0.35
CA TYR A 52 -1.33 0.78 -1.59
C TYR A 52 -0.14 -0.16 -1.50
N ILE A 53 -0.32 -1.39 -1.99
CA ILE A 53 0.73 -2.40 -2.03
C ILE A 53 0.67 -3.09 -3.39
N TRP A 54 1.82 -3.21 -4.04
CA TRP A 54 2.00 -4.12 -5.16
C TRP A 54 3.05 -5.16 -4.84
N ILE A 55 2.73 -6.39 -5.24
CA ILE A 55 3.58 -7.56 -5.10
C ILE A 55 3.79 -8.08 -6.51
N ASP A 56 5.04 -8.35 -6.86
CA ASP A 56 5.38 -9.08 -8.06
C ASP A 56 4.76 -10.48 -7.98
N GLY A 57 3.72 -10.70 -8.77
CA GLY A 57 3.02 -11.98 -8.86
C GLY A 57 3.46 -12.85 -10.04
N ASN A 58 4.28 -12.31 -10.96
CA ASN A 58 4.77 -13.05 -12.12
C ASN A 58 6.22 -13.52 -11.97
N TYR A 59 6.89 -13.10 -10.89
CA TYR A 59 8.24 -13.46 -10.49
C TYR A 59 9.32 -13.01 -11.49
N ASP A 60 9.09 -11.90 -12.20
CA ASP A 60 10.08 -11.31 -13.10
C ASP A 60 11.06 -10.35 -12.36
N ASN A 61 10.89 -10.19 -11.05
CA ASN A 61 11.64 -9.28 -10.17
C ASN A 61 11.49 -7.80 -10.55
N THR A 62 10.39 -7.44 -11.21
CA THR A 62 10.10 -6.07 -11.57
C THR A 62 8.68 -5.66 -11.18
N ILE A 63 8.54 -4.41 -10.77
CA ILE A 63 7.24 -3.77 -10.55
C ILE A 63 7.20 -2.47 -11.35
N ALA A 64 6.07 -2.22 -12.01
CA ALA A 64 5.83 -0.95 -12.69
C ALA A 64 5.85 0.20 -11.68
N ASN A 65 6.58 1.28 -11.99
CA ASN A 65 6.61 2.44 -11.09
C ASN A 65 5.27 3.19 -11.16
N PRO A 66 4.60 3.48 -10.02
CA PRO A 66 3.43 4.35 -9.97
C PRO A 66 3.65 5.75 -10.55
N TYR A 67 4.89 6.22 -10.65
CA TYR A 67 5.24 7.56 -11.14
C TYR A 67 6.06 7.51 -12.43
N THR A 68 5.98 8.56 -13.23
CA THR A 68 6.72 8.73 -14.49
C THR A 68 8.09 9.38 -14.30
N ALA A 69 8.28 10.13 -13.20
CA ALA A 69 9.51 10.86 -12.91
C ALA A 69 9.71 11.03 -11.40
N ASN A 70 10.96 11.29 -11.00
CA ASN A 70 11.37 11.63 -9.64
C ASN A 70 11.01 10.60 -8.54
N ALA A 71 10.78 9.33 -8.90
CA ALA A 71 10.45 8.24 -7.96
C ALA A 71 11.32 6.99 -8.16
N GLY A 72 12.61 7.18 -8.48
CA GLY A 72 13.54 6.08 -8.74
C GLY A 72 13.42 5.47 -10.15
N ALA A 73 13.87 4.23 -10.29
CA ALA A 73 13.91 3.52 -11.58
C ALA A 73 12.51 3.23 -12.14
N SER A 74 12.42 3.05 -13.46
CA SER A 74 11.20 2.59 -14.13
C SER A 74 11.56 1.59 -15.22
N PRO A 75 11.26 0.28 -15.07
CA PRO A 75 10.57 -0.33 -13.93
C PRO A 75 11.46 -0.43 -12.67
N LEU A 76 10.85 -0.72 -11.52
CA LEU A 76 11.53 -0.94 -10.25
C LEU A 76 11.98 -2.39 -10.15
N GLN A 77 13.26 -2.64 -9.85
CA GLN A 77 13.80 -3.99 -9.62
C GLN A 77 13.60 -4.42 -8.17
N ILE A 78 12.34 -4.62 -7.78
CA ILE A 78 11.92 -4.95 -6.41
C ILE A 78 10.67 -5.82 -6.47
N GLY A 79 10.56 -6.80 -5.56
CA GLY A 79 9.43 -7.74 -5.56
C GLY A 79 8.19 -7.25 -4.81
N VAL A 80 8.30 -6.19 -4.00
CA VAL A 80 7.17 -5.58 -3.28
C VAL A 80 7.39 -4.08 -3.15
N ILE A 81 6.34 -3.30 -3.37
CA ILE A 81 6.32 -1.87 -3.05
C ILE A 81 5.08 -1.54 -2.21
N ALA A 82 5.20 -0.50 -1.38
CA ALA A 82 4.07 0.08 -0.66
C ALA A 82 4.15 1.61 -0.66
N TRP A 83 3.01 2.28 -0.72
CA TRP A 83 2.95 3.74 -0.64
C TRP A 83 1.64 4.25 -0.03
N SER A 84 1.68 5.50 0.41
CA SER A 84 0.55 6.27 0.96
C SER A 84 0.29 7.49 0.06
N LEU A 85 -0.98 7.89 -0.02
CA LEU A 85 -1.43 9.06 -0.79
C LEU A 85 -1.24 10.39 -0.04
N GLY A 86 -0.40 10.41 1.00
CA GLY A 86 -0.08 11.63 1.72
C GLY A 86 -1.27 12.28 2.44
N ALA A 87 -1.09 13.55 2.77
CA ALA A 87 -2.00 14.36 3.55
C ALA A 87 -3.23 14.82 2.76
N ASP A 88 -3.08 15.06 1.47
CA ASP A 88 -4.17 15.47 0.60
C ASP A 88 -5.09 14.30 0.20
N GLN A 89 -4.65 13.06 0.45
CA GLN A 89 -5.36 11.80 0.19
C GLN A 89 -5.64 11.58 -1.31
N ASN A 90 -4.84 12.18 -2.17
CA ASN A 90 -4.96 12.12 -3.61
C ASN A 90 -3.57 11.88 -4.18
N GLY A 91 -3.39 10.92 -5.07
CA GLY A 91 -2.03 10.57 -5.47
C GLY A 91 -1.99 9.46 -6.50
N ALA A 92 -0.82 8.86 -6.65
CA ALA A 92 -0.66 7.79 -7.63
C ALA A 92 -1.44 6.54 -7.21
N THR A 93 -2.41 6.12 -8.03
CA THR A 93 -3.21 4.90 -7.78
C THR A 93 -2.98 3.82 -8.86
N ALA A 94 -2.22 4.15 -9.89
CA ALA A 94 -1.86 3.28 -11.00
C ALA A 94 -0.43 3.55 -11.50
N ALA A 95 0.04 2.74 -12.45
CA ALA A 95 1.37 2.88 -13.00
C ALA A 95 1.45 4.17 -13.84
N ALA A 96 2.60 4.85 -13.81
CA ALA A 96 2.82 6.06 -14.60
C ALA A 96 1.77 7.18 -14.38
N SER A 97 1.30 7.39 -13.14
CA SER A 97 0.31 8.42 -12.79
C SER A 97 0.81 9.85 -13.00
N GLY A 98 2.11 10.11 -12.80
CA GLY A 98 2.71 11.43 -13.03
C GLY A 98 4.06 11.62 -12.35
N ASP A 99 4.55 12.86 -12.29
CA ASP A 99 5.81 13.21 -11.64
C ASP A 99 5.63 13.31 -10.12
N LYS A 100 6.41 12.52 -9.36
CA LYS A 100 6.34 12.43 -7.90
C LYS A 100 6.56 13.75 -7.16
N LYS A 101 7.18 14.76 -7.78
CA LYS A 101 7.46 16.07 -7.16
C LYS A 101 6.52 17.18 -7.62
N THR A 102 5.32 16.83 -8.07
CA THR A 102 4.39 17.80 -8.65
C THR A 102 2.99 17.71 -8.04
N GLY A 103 2.49 18.86 -7.58
CA GLY A 103 1.10 19.04 -7.16
C GLY A 103 0.64 17.96 -6.19
N VAL A 104 -0.33 17.17 -6.67
CA VAL A 104 -1.01 16.08 -5.97
C VAL A 104 -0.09 14.93 -5.54
N TYR A 105 1.08 14.77 -6.16
CA TYR A 105 1.95 13.63 -5.84
C TYR A 105 3.05 13.95 -4.84
N ASP A 106 3.26 15.22 -4.47
CA ASP A 106 4.46 15.65 -3.74
C ASP A 106 4.48 15.11 -2.30
N ASP A 107 3.31 15.02 -1.67
CA ASP A 107 3.13 14.50 -0.31
C ASP A 107 2.95 12.98 -0.22
N ASP A 108 2.81 12.29 -1.36
CA ASP A 108 2.82 10.82 -1.39
C ASP A 108 4.09 10.27 -0.70
N VAL A 109 3.96 9.21 0.09
CA VAL A 109 5.09 8.56 0.76
C VAL A 109 5.35 7.20 0.14
N ILE A 110 6.54 7.00 -0.42
CA ILE A 110 6.92 5.79 -1.16
C ILE A 110 7.93 4.94 -0.36
N SER A 111 7.81 3.62 -0.44
CA SER A 111 8.77 2.70 0.21
C SER A 111 10.06 2.49 -0.58
N TRP A 112 10.15 3.05 -1.78
CA TRP A 112 11.29 2.91 -2.69
C TRP A 112 11.78 4.31 -3.08
N GLN A 113 12.98 4.67 -2.64
CA GLN A 113 13.76 5.77 -3.19
C GLN A 113 15.21 5.64 -2.74
#